data_AF-A0AAD7IG80-F1
#
_entry.id   AF-A0AAD7IG80-F1
#
_cell.length_a   1.000
_cell.length_b   1.000
_cell.length_c   1.000
_cell.angle_alpha   90.00
_cell.angle_beta   90.00
_cell.angle_gamma   90.00
#
_symmetry.space_group_name_H-M   'P 1'
#
loop_
_entity.id
_entity.type
_entity.pdbx_description
1 polymer ?
#
loop_
_entity_poly.entity_id
_entity_poly.type
_entity_poly.pdbx_seq_one_letter_code
_entity_poly.pdbx_strand_id
1 'polypeptide(L)'
;GMTVESCFAFCTGGGYNLAGVEFGSQCCSFLASGTLSAESNCNTPCSGNSSEFCGAGNFINIYSNGAPLPVIPKTVGTWQYEGCFADSTSSRVLPHQQTIAGGVTVESCTSACKANGFAVAGVEFGQECWCSSSLPTSSLLSDNDCQTACTANTTEFCGGSSRLGVYEDTTGQICLAASDAQNFNLNAVFVIPPTTGAVSVPLHVKIINTVTLVSWSVLTVRPPHFQVREIAHLASADCKRCVHL
;
A
#
# COMPACT_ATOMS: atom_id res chain seq x y z
N GLY A 1 -4.34 -6.84 40.67
CA GLY A 1 -5.34 -7.42 39.74
C GLY A 1 -5.28 -6.64 38.44
N MET A 2 -5.99 -7.09 37.41
CA MET A 2 -6.05 -6.40 36.12
C MET A 2 -6.83 -5.08 36.24
N THR A 3 -6.29 -3.98 35.72
CA THR A 3 -7.00 -2.71 35.45
C THR A 3 -6.78 -2.30 34.01
N VAL A 4 -7.63 -1.43 33.47
CA VAL A 4 -7.49 -0.87 32.12
C VAL A 4 -6.14 -0.18 31.96
N GLU A 5 -5.70 0.62 32.95
CA GLU A 5 -4.43 1.34 32.92
C GLU A 5 -3.25 0.38 32.95
N SER A 6 -3.30 -0.65 33.80
CA SER A 6 -2.23 -1.64 33.89
C SER A 6 -2.07 -2.43 32.59
N CYS A 7 -3.19 -2.75 31.92
CA CYS A 7 -3.16 -3.41 30.63
C CYS A 7 -2.63 -2.48 29.54
N PHE A 8 -3.10 -1.24 29.53
CA PHE A 8 -2.68 -0.26 28.55
C PHE A 8 -1.19 0.07 28.65
N ALA A 9 -0.67 0.26 29.86
CA ALA A 9 0.76 0.45 30.10
C ALA A 9 1.59 -0.75 29.64
N PHE A 10 1.08 -1.97 29.82
CA PHE A 10 1.74 -3.18 29.34
C PHE A 10 1.76 -3.27 27.80
N CYS A 11 0.62 -3.05 27.13
CA CYS A 11 0.55 -3.13 25.67
C CYS A 11 1.38 -2.01 24.99
N THR A 12 1.37 -0.80 25.55
CA THR A 12 2.22 0.30 25.06
C THR A 12 3.71 0.05 25.28
N GLY A 13 4.10 -0.58 26.38
CA GLY A 13 5.46 -1.08 26.57
C GLY A 13 5.90 -2.11 25.52
N GLY A 14 4.94 -2.81 24.91
CA GLY A 14 5.13 -3.71 23.77
C GLY A 14 5.03 -3.04 22.39
N GLY A 15 4.85 -1.72 22.32
CA GLY A 15 4.73 -0.96 21.06
C GLY A 15 3.30 -0.85 20.50
N TYR A 16 2.29 -1.38 21.19
CA TYR A 16 0.89 -1.31 20.73
C TYR A 16 0.21 -0.03 21.22
N ASN A 17 -0.53 0.64 20.32
CA ASN A 17 -1.30 1.87 20.64
C ASN A 17 -2.72 1.57 21.17
N LEU A 18 -3.09 0.29 21.21
CA LEU A 18 -4.36 -0.22 21.70
C LEU A 18 -4.13 -1.28 22.76
N ALA A 19 -5.06 -1.37 23.70
CA ALA A 19 -5.13 -2.44 24.67
C ALA A 19 -6.50 -3.12 24.60
N GLY A 20 -6.48 -4.44 24.41
CA GLY A 20 -7.67 -5.29 24.53
C GLY A 20 -7.68 -5.97 25.89
N VAL A 21 -8.79 -5.88 26.63
CA VAL A 21 -9.00 -6.62 27.87
C VAL A 21 -10.18 -7.58 27.74
N GLU A 22 -10.01 -8.78 28.27
CA GLU A 22 -10.98 -9.87 28.17
C GLU A 22 -11.10 -10.64 29.49
N PHE A 23 -12.29 -11.19 29.74
CA PHE A 23 -12.56 -12.12 30.85
C PHE A 23 -12.13 -11.61 32.25
N GLY A 24 -12.20 -10.30 32.48
CA GLY A 24 -11.85 -9.66 33.76
C GLY A 24 -10.36 -9.66 34.12
N SER A 25 -9.50 -10.33 33.33
CA SER A 25 -8.13 -10.64 33.75
C SER A 25 -7.11 -10.81 32.62
N GLN A 26 -7.55 -10.92 31.37
CA GLN A 26 -6.68 -11.05 30.20
C GLN A 26 -6.36 -9.67 29.62
N CYS A 27 -5.17 -9.53 29.04
CA CYS A 27 -4.66 -8.27 28.50
C CYS A 27 -3.94 -8.48 27.17
N CYS A 28 -4.01 -7.44 26.34
CA CYS A 28 -3.58 -7.38 24.94
C CYS A 28 -4.27 -8.41 24.04
N SER A 29 -5.57 -8.65 24.23
CA SER A 29 -6.38 -9.52 23.35
C SER A 29 -6.73 -8.85 22.00
N PHE A 30 -5.76 -8.30 21.26
CA PHE A 30 -6.01 -7.53 20.02
C PHE A 30 -6.17 -8.38 18.73
N LEU A 31 -6.22 -9.71 18.86
CA LEU A 31 -6.11 -10.65 17.73
C LEU A 31 -7.38 -10.87 16.89
N ALA A 32 -8.46 -10.14 17.11
CA ALA A 32 -9.71 -10.41 16.40
C ALA A 32 -10.10 -9.25 15.48
N SER A 33 -10.05 -9.52 14.17
CA SER A 33 -10.99 -8.94 13.22
C SER A 33 -12.41 -9.18 13.74
N GLY A 34 -12.92 -8.23 14.52
CA GLY A 34 -14.19 -8.33 15.23
C GLY A 34 -15.22 -7.38 14.67
N THR A 35 -16.49 -7.74 14.78
CA THR A 35 -17.59 -6.81 14.57
C THR A 35 -17.88 -6.04 15.85
N LEU A 36 -18.26 -4.77 15.72
CA LEU A 36 -18.71 -3.98 16.86
C LEU A 36 -19.91 -4.68 17.52
N SER A 37 -19.86 -4.79 18.85
CA SER A 37 -20.94 -5.35 19.65
C SER A 37 -21.52 -4.31 20.59
N ALA A 38 -22.68 -4.61 21.17
CA ALA A 38 -23.27 -3.78 22.21
C ALA A 38 -22.35 -3.73 23.43
N GLU A 39 -22.15 -2.55 24.01
CA GLU A 39 -21.31 -2.35 25.19
C GLU A 39 -21.73 -3.24 26.38
N SER A 40 -23.03 -3.56 26.48
CA SER A 40 -23.57 -4.48 27.48
C SER A 40 -23.00 -5.90 27.42
N ASN A 41 -22.42 -6.31 26.28
CA ASN A 41 -21.76 -7.61 26.14
C ASN A 41 -20.32 -7.61 26.66
N CYS A 42 -19.76 -6.43 26.93
CA CYS A 42 -18.41 -6.24 27.46
C CYS A 42 -18.48 -5.70 28.89
N ASN A 43 -19.19 -6.39 29.78
CA ASN A 43 -19.57 -5.88 31.10
C ASN A 43 -18.95 -6.65 32.28
N THR A 44 -17.91 -7.46 32.06
CA THR A 44 -17.22 -8.20 33.13
C THR A 44 -16.30 -7.23 33.88
N PRO A 45 -16.43 -7.05 35.21
CA PRO A 45 -15.57 -6.14 35.96
C PRO A 45 -14.10 -6.58 35.94
N CYS A 46 -13.18 -5.62 35.91
CA CYS A 46 -11.76 -5.91 35.99
C CYS A 46 -11.36 -6.46 37.37
N SER A 47 -10.53 -7.49 37.42
CA SER A 47 -10.09 -8.17 38.66
C SER A 47 -9.26 -7.28 39.61
N GLY A 48 -8.73 -6.16 39.12
CA GLY A 48 -8.01 -5.15 39.90
C GLY A 48 -8.79 -3.87 40.15
N ASN A 49 -9.87 -3.63 39.41
CA ASN A 49 -10.77 -2.48 39.61
C ASN A 49 -12.19 -2.84 39.15
N SER A 50 -13.11 -3.07 40.09
CA SER A 50 -14.49 -3.43 39.77
C SER A 50 -15.33 -2.29 39.18
N SER A 51 -14.78 -1.07 39.12
CA SER A 51 -15.42 0.09 38.49
C SER A 51 -15.14 0.18 36.99
N GLU A 52 -14.28 -0.70 36.47
CA GLU A 52 -13.90 -0.79 35.07
C GLU A 52 -14.41 -2.09 34.45
N PHE A 53 -14.62 -2.06 33.13
CA PHE A 53 -15.00 -3.25 32.37
C PHE A 53 -13.83 -3.83 31.58
N CYS A 54 -13.65 -5.14 31.72
CA CYS A 54 -12.58 -5.95 31.13
C CYS A 54 -13.14 -7.09 30.28
N GLY A 55 -14.00 -6.75 29.32
CA GLY A 55 -14.58 -7.66 28.33
C GLY A 55 -15.67 -8.58 28.88
N ALA A 56 -15.83 -9.75 28.27
CA ALA A 56 -16.58 -10.92 28.73
C ALA A 56 -16.15 -12.14 27.91
N GLY A 57 -16.79 -13.30 28.09
CA GLY A 57 -16.51 -14.47 27.24
C GLY A 57 -16.78 -14.18 25.76
N ASN A 58 -15.74 -14.19 24.92
CA ASN A 58 -15.75 -13.83 23.50
C ASN A 58 -16.01 -12.33 23.20
N PHE A 59 -15.90 -11.46 24.20
CA PHE A 59 -16.11 -10.02 24.02
C PHE A 59 -14.93 -9.26 24.62
N ILE A 60 -14.33 -8.36 23.85
CA ILE A 60 -13.15 -7.59 24.25
C ILE A 60 -13.52 -6.11 24.33
N ASN A 61 -13.16 -5.44 25.43
CA ASN A 61 -13.10 -3.97 25.40
C ASN A 61 -11.77 -3.54 24.80
N ILE A 62 -11.80 -2.64 23.83
CA ILE A 62 -10.61 -2.02 23.24
C ILE A 62 -10.48 -0.60 23.79
N TYR A 63 -9.33 -0.31 24.40
CA TYR A 63 -8.99 1.00 24.92
C TYR A 63 -7.84 1.61 24.13
N SER A 64 -7.92 2.93 23.90
CA SER A 64 -6.90 3.76 23.25
C SER A 64 -6.59 4.96 24.14
N ASN A 65 -5.34 5.42 24.15
CA ASN A 65 -4.94 6.70 24.75
C ASN A 65 -5.22 7.91 23.84
N GLY A 66 -5.95 7.74 22.75
CA GLY A 66 -6.17 8.78 21.74
C GLY A 66 -5.01 8.97 20.77
N ALA A 67 -3.98 8.12 20.81
CA ALA A 67 -3.00 8.04 19.72
C ALA A 67 -3.71 7.62 18.42
N PRO A 68 -3.30 8.14 17.26
CA PRO A 68 -3.85 7.73 15.98
C PRO A 68 -3.76 6.21 15.80
N LEU A 69 -4.85 5.60 15.35
CA LEU A 69 -4.83 4.20 14.94
C LEU A 69 -3.83 4.01 13.79
N PRO A 70 -3.19 2.83 13.69
CA PRO A 70 -2.37 2.55 12.54
C PRO A 70 -3.23 2.64 11.27
N VAL A 71 -2.66 3.22 10.22
CA VAL A 71 -3.31 3.34 8.91
C VAL A 71 -2.45 2.71 7.83
N ILE A 72 -3.04 2.39 6.69
CA ILE A 72 -2.26 2.13 5.47
C ILE A 72 -1.98 3.51 4.86
N PRO A 73 -0.74 4.01 4.82
CA PRO A 73 -0.42 5.23 4.12
C PRO A 73 -0.84 5.09 2.66
N LYS A 74 -1.77 5.92 2.17
CA LYS A 74 -2.20 5.81 0.76
C LYS A 74 -1.20 6.47 -0.19
N THR A 75 -0.41 7.41 0.32
CA THR A 75 0.60 8.15 -0.43
C THR A 75 1.85 8.33 0.42
N VAL A 76 3.02 8.04 -0.15
CA VAL A 76 4.33 8.20 0.50
C VAL A 76 5.30 8.87 -0.47
N GLY A 77 5.43 10.20 -0.36
CA GLY A 77 6.18 10.98 -1.35
C GLY A 77 5.59 10.80 -2.75
N THR A 78 6.37 10.26 -3.68
CA THR A 78 5.93 9.92 -5.05
C THR A 78 5.29 8.53 -5.17
N TRP A 79 5.20 7.77 -4.09
CA TRP A 79 4.68 6.41 -4.10
C TRP A 79 3.19 6.39 -3.77
N GLN A 80 2.42 5.56 -4.48
CA GLN A 80 0.99 5.36 -4.25
C GLN A 80 0.67 3.92 -3.89
N TYR A 81 -0.25 3.72 -2.96
CA TYR A 81 -0.70 2.40 -2.54
C TYR A 81 -1.63 1.77 -3.58
N GLU A 82 -1.23 0.61 -4.10
CA GLU A 82 -1.96 -0.10 -5.15
C GLU A 82 -2.93 -1.17 -4.62
N GLY A 83 -2.71 -1.60 -3.37
CA GLY A 83 -3.59 -2.56 -2.72
C GLY A 83 -2.87 -3.59 -1.85
N CYS A 84 -3.68 -4.43 -1.22
CA CYS A 84 -3.23 -5.60 -0.48
C CYS A 84 -3.22 -6.80 -1.42
N PHE A 85 -2.08 -7.47 -1.58
CA PHE A 85 -1.92 -8.58 -2.50
C PHE A 85 -1.57 -9.87 -1.76
N ALA A 86 -2.10 -11.00 -2.25
CA ALA A 86 -1.67 -12.31 -1.78
C ALA A 86 -0.19 -12.54 -2.13
N ASP A 87 0.60 -13.05 -1.18
CA ASP A 87 1.96 -13.53 -1.41
C ASP A 87 2.12 -15.01 -1.05
N SER A 88 3.25 -15.62 -1.45
CA SER A 88 3.59 -16.99 -1.09
C SER A 88 5.09 -17.17 -0.92
N THR A 89 5.52 -17.82 0.16
CA THR A 89 6.93 -18.18 0.38
C THR A 89 7.48 -19.14 -0.68
N SER A 90 6.62 -19.94 -1.32
CA SER A 90 7.01 -20.84 -2.41
C SER A 90 7.07 -20.17 -3.78
N SER A 91 6.48 -18.98 -3.90
CA SER A 91 6.39 -18.23 -5.16
C SER A 91 6.20 -16.75 -4.85
N ARG A 92 7.28 -16.11 -4.38
CA ARG A 92 7.25 -14.69 -4.00
C ARG A 92 6.82 -13.83 -5.17
N VAL A 93 5.85 -12.97 -4.93
CA VAL A 93 5.27 -12.10 -5.96
C VAL A 93 6.19 -10.93 -6.27
N LEU A 94 6.87 -10.39 -5.25
CA LEU A 94 7.95 -9.42 -5.39
C LEU A 94 9.27 -10.16 -5.11
N PRO A 95 10.19 -10.28 -6.10
CA PRO A 95 11.32 -11.21 -5.97
C PRO A 95 12.54 -10.61 -5.24
N HIS A 96 12.60 -9.31 -5.01
CA HIS A 96 13.82 -8.64 -4.52
C HIS A 96 13.68 -8.14 -3.08
N GLN A 97 14.03 -8.97 -2.10
CA GLN A 97 14.04 -8.57 -0.69
C GLN A 97 15.08 -7.49 -0.39
N GLN A 98 14.73 -6.51 0.44
CA GLN A 98 15.65 -5.51 0.98
C GLN A 98 15.83 -5.68 2.48
N THR A 99 17.06 -5.53 2.94
CA THR A 99 17.38 -5.49 4.37
C THR A 99 17.47 -4.04 4.84
N ILE A 100 16.58 -3.64 5.76
CA ILE A 100 16.53 -2.27 6.27
C ILE A 100 17.02 -2.23 7.72
N ALA A 101 18.11 -1.50 7.94
CA ALA A 101 18.66 -1.31 9.28
C ALA A 101 17.73 -0.39 10.10
N GLY A 102 17.40 -0.80 11.32
CA GLY A 102 16.51 -0.05 12.22
C GLY A 102 15.04 -0.46 12.15
N GLY A 103 14.68 -1.42 11.28
CA GLY A 103 13.32 -1.93 11.11
C GLY A 103 12.60 -1.29 9.92
N VAL A 104 11.46 -1.86 9.55
CA VAL A 104 10.71 -1.45 8.35
C VAL A 104 9.61 -0.47 8.74
N THR A 105 9.56 0.63 7.99
CA THR A 105 8.42 1.53 7.76
C THR A 105 8.07 1.54 6.27
N VAL A 106 6.90 2.02 5.89
CA VAL A 106 6.53 2.17 4.47
C VAL A 106 7.49 3.13 3.75
N GLU A 107 7.89 4.25 4.38
CA GLU A 107 8.86 5.19 3.83
C GLU A 107 10.23 4.56 3.63
N SER A 108 10.70 3.77 4.60
CA SER A 108 12.00 3.11 4.51
C SER A 108 12.03 2.10 3.36
N CYS A 109 10.93 1.36 3.15
CA CYS A 109 10.85 0.35 2.11
C CYS A 109 10.76 0.96 0.72
N THR A 110 9.85 1.93 0.53
CA THR A 110 9.73 2.67 -0.74
C THR A 110 11.04 3.39 -1.10
N SER A 111 11.72 3.99 -0.12
CA SER A 111 13.04 4.62 -0.32
C SER A 111 14.12 3.60 -0.72
N ALA A 112 14.17 2.44 -0.07
CA ALA A 112 15.11 1.37 -0.39
C ALA A 112 14.87 0.81 -1.80
N CYS A 113 13.61 0.55 -2.18
CA CYS A 113 13.28 0.09 -3.52
C CYS A 113 13.66 1.13 -4.58
N LYS A 114 13.36 2.42 -4.34
CA LYS A 114 13.76 3.52 -5.24
C LYS A 114 15.28 3.56 -5.43
N ALA A 115 16.04 3.50 -4.34
CA ALA A 115 17.49 3.57 -4.36
C ALA A 115 18.14 2.41 -5.14
N ASN A 116 17.44 1.26 -5.22
CA ASN A 116 17.86 0.09 -5.99
C ASN A 116 17.24 0.02 -7.41
N GLY A 117 16.59 1.09 -7.87
CA GLY A 117 16.06 1.18 -9.24
C GLY A 117 14.75 0.43 -9.48
N PHE A 118 14.02 0.10 -8.41
CA PHE A 118 12.71 -0.54 -8.50
C PHE A 118 11.59 0.49 -8.47
N ALA A 119 10.57 0.27 -9.30
CA ALA A 119 9.36 1.10 -9.38
C ALA A 119 8.24 0.58 -8.47
N VAL A 120 8.37 -0.60 -7.89
CA VAL A 120 7.37 -1.22 -7.02
C VAL A 120 8.04 -1.66 -5.71
N ALA A 121 7.35 -1.38 -4.61
CA ALA A 121 7.73 -1.73 -3.26
C ALA A 121 6.58 -2.48 -2.59
N GLY A 122 6.90 -3.39 -1.68
CA GLY A 122 5.94 -4.17 -0.93
C GLY A 122 6.42 -4.38 0.49
N VAL A 123 5.54 -4.11 1.44
CA VAL A 123 5.77 -4.36 2.87
C VAL A 123 4.98 -5.59 3.28
N GLU A 124 5.64 -6.53 3.97
CA GLU A 124 5.04 -7.78 4.44
C GLU A 124 5.36 -8.00 5.93
N PHE A 125 4.40 -8.59 6.64
CA PHE A 125 4.57 -9.11 8.00
C PHE A 125 5.16 -8.11 9.01
N GLY A 126 4.94 -6.80 8.82
CA GLY A 126 5.42 -5.76 9.72
C GLY A 126 6.92 -5.43 9.60
N GLN A 127 7.70 -6.24 8.90
CA GLN A 127 9.16 -6.24 9.04
C GLN A 127 9.93 -6.58 7.77
N GLU A 128 9.24 -6.99 6.71
CA GLU A 128 9.88 -7.33 5.45
C GLU A 128 9.63 -6.22 4.43
N CYS A 129 10.63 -6.00 3.57
CA CYS A 129 10.54 -5.12 2.42
C CYS A 129 10.95 -5.89 1.17
N TRP A 130 10.11 -5.80 0.15
CA TRP A 130 10.28 -6.49 -1.13
C TRP A 130 10.11 -5.51 -2.28
N CYS A 131 10.85 -5.68 -3.36
CA CYS A 131 10.80 -4.80 -4.52
C CYS A 131 10.62 -5.58 -5.82
N SER A 132 10.13 -4.88 -6.83
CA SER A 132 10.13 -5.34 -8.22
C SER A 132 10.10 -4.15 -9.19
N SER A 133 10.31 -4.43 -10.48
CA SER A 133 10.15 -3.42 -11.54
C SER A 133 8.71 -3.35 -12.07
N SER A 134 7.81 -4.21 -11.59
CA SER A 134 6.46 -4.34 -12.17
C SER A 134 5.46 -4.81 -11.12
N LEU A 135 4.25 -4.30 -11.21
CA LEU A 135 3.18 -4.61 -10.26
C LEU A 135 2.89 -6.12 -10.19
N PRO A 136 2.47 -6.60 -9.01
CA PRO A 136 2.05 -7.98 -8.82
C PRO A 136 0.88 -8.35 -9.73
N THR A 137 0.87 -9.60 -10.21
CA THR A 137 -0.27 -10.20 -10.91
C THR A 137 -1.08 -11.14 -10.01
N SER A 138 -0.71 -11.24 -8.73
CA SER A 138 -1.42 -12.04 -7.75
C SER A 138 -2.78 -11.42 -7.38
N SER A 139 -3.56 -12.16 -6.61
CA SER A 139 -4.91 -11.73 -6.22
C SER A 139 -4.86 -10.48 -5.34
N LEU A 140 -5.64 -9.48 -5.72
CA LEU A 140 -5.98 -8.34 -4.87
C LEU A 140 -6.93 -8.80 -3.76
N LEU A 141 -6.66 -8.38 -2.54
CA LEU A 141 -7.34 -8.77 -1.31
C LEU A 141 -7.95 -7.56 -0.60
N SER A 142 -8.62 -7.82 0.51
CA SER A 142 -9.11 -6.76 1.40
C SER A 142 -7.93 -6.09 2.10
N ASP A 143 -7.97 -4.77 2.25
CA ASP A 143 -7.02 -4.03 3.08
C ASP A 143 -7.00 -4.52 4.54
N ASN A 144 -8.07 -5.17 5.00
CA ASN A 144 -8.12 -5.80 6.33
C ASN A 144 -7.14 -6.97 6.48
N ASP A 145 -6.68 -7.58 5.37
CA ASP A 145 -5.67 -8.64 5.41
C ASP A 145 -4.24 -8.07 5.54
N CYS A 146 -4.06 -6.76 5.33
CA CYS A 146 -2.76 -6.07 5.37
C CYS A 146 -2.61 -5.14 6.58
N GLN A 147 -3.11 -5.55 7.76
CA GLN A 147 -3.14 -4.74 9.00
C GLN A 147 -2.12 -5.19 10.07
N THR A 148 -0.95 -5.66 9.67
CA THR A 148 0.18 -5.87 10.60
C THR A 148 0.95 -4.58 10.76
N ALA A 149 1.07 -4.05 11.98
CA ALA A 149 1.79 -2.81 12.23
C ALA A 149 3.27 -2.93 11.84
N CYS A 150 3.85 -1.84 11.34
CA CYS A 150 5.26 -1.78 11.01
C CYS A 150 6.12 -1.83 12.30
N THR A 151 7.22 -2.59 12.26
CA THR A 151 8.12 -2.80 13.40
C THR A 151 8.85 -1.54 13.85
N ALA A 152 9.10 -0.60 12.93
CA ALA A 152 9.76 0.67 13.23
C ALA A 152 8.80 1.86 13.31
N ASN A 153 7.52 1.68 12.97
CA ASN A 153 6.49 2.71 13.08
C ASN A 153 5.10 2.10 13.30
N THR A 154 4.67 2.02 14.55
CA THR A 154 3.40 1.35 14.88
C THR A 154 2.15 2.19 14.57
N THR A 155 2.31 3.38 13.97
CA THR A 155 1.19 4.18 13.46
C THR A 155 0.86 3.89 12.00
N GLU A 156 1.50 2.91 11.39
CA GLU A 156 1.21 2.46 10.03
C GLU A 156 1.23 0.94 9.90
N PHE A 157 0.55 0.45 8.87
CA PHE A 157 0.48 -0.97 8.54
C PHE A 157 1.46 -1.35 7.42
N CYS A 158 2.16 -2.46 7.64
CA CYS A 158 3.17 -3.06 6.77
C CYS A 158 2.76 -4.48 6.34
N GLY A 159 1.59 -4.61 5.73
CA GLY A 159 1.11 -5.87 5.15
C GLY A 159 0.61 -6.86 6.21
N GLY A 160 0.85 -8.15 6.00
CA GLY A 160 0.46 -9.23 6.90
C GLY A 160 1.13 -10.55 6.53
N SER A 161 0.79 -11.63 7.23
CA SER A 161 1.37 -12.96 6.95
C SER A 161 0.97 -13.44 5.54
N SER A 162 1.92 -13.50 4.61
CA SER A 162 1.64 -13.78 3.18
C SER A 162 0.67 -12.77 2.56
N ARG A 163 0.77 -11.50 2.99
CA ARG A 163 -0.05 -10.37 2.54
C ARG A 163 0.83 -9.16 2.32
N LEU A 164 0.99 -8.72 1.08
CA LEU A 164 1.83 -7.60 0.70
C LEU A 164 1.01 -6.32 0.58
N GLY A 165 1.36 -5.29 1.35
CA GLY A 165 0.92 -3.93 1.05
C GLY A 165 1.80 -3.35 -0.04
N VAL A 166 1.26 -3.12 -1.24
CA VAL A 166 2.06 -2.78 -2.44
C VAL A 166 1.94 -1.30 -2.80
N TYR A 167 3.08 -0.73 -3.18
CA TYR A 167 3.23 0.67 -3.57
C TYR A 167 3.94 0.78 -4.92
N GLU A 168 3.51 1.72 -5.75
CA GLU A 168 4.14 2.05 -7.04
C GLU A 168 4.72 3.46 -7.02
N ASP A 169 5.95 3.64 -7.53
CA ASP A 169 6.55 4.95 -7.72
C ASP A 169 5.92 5.63 -8.94
N THR A 170 5.25 6.76 -8.69
CA THR A 170 4.61 7.57 -9.74
C THR A 170 5.52 8.68 -10.28
N THR A 171 6.82 8.65 -9.94
CA THR A 171 7.79 9.61 -10.49
C THR A 171 7.78 9.59 -12.02
N GLY A 172 7.55 10.75 -12.64
CA GLY A 172 7.48 10.88 -14.10
C GLY A 172 6.13 10.51 -14.72
N GLN A 173 5.15 10.06 -13.91
CA GLN A 173 3.78 9.82 -14.37
C GLN A 173 2.99 11.14 -14.38
N ILE A 174 2.40 11.48 -15.52
CA ILE A 174 1.47 12.61 -15.65
C ILE A 174 0.05 12.04 -15.73
N CYS A 175 -0.77 12.31 -14.71
CA CYS A 175 -2.20 11.98 -14.75
C CYS A 175 -2.92 13.05 -15.58
N LEU A 176 -3.39 12.68 -16.78
CA LEU A 176 -4.27 13.55 -17.58
C LEU A 176 -5.71 13.31 -17.17
N ALA A 177 -6.49 14.38 -16.97
CA ALA A 177 -7.94 14.25 -16.84
C ALA A 177 -8.50 13.68 -18.15
N ALA A 178 -9.56 12.87 -18.09
CA ALA A 178 -10.21 12.32 -19.28
C ALA A 178 -10.71 13.42 -20.25
N SER A 179 -10.98 14.63 -19.75
CA SER A 179 -11.28 15.82 -20.55
C SER A 179 -10.08 16.32 -21.37
N ASP A 180 -8.86 16.13 -20.86
CA ASP A 180 -7.62 16.62 -21.45
C ASP A 180 -7.02 15.61 -22.44
N ALA A 181 -7.49 14.36 -22.40
CA ALA A 181 -7.10 13.30 -23.34
C ALA A 181 -7.46 13.61 -24.81
N GLN A 182 -8.26 14.66 -25.07
CA GLN A 182 -8.63 15.09 -26.43
C GLN A 182 -7.69 16.15 -27.02
N ASN A 183 -6.88 16.84 -26.20
CA ASN A 183 -6.12 18.03 -26.63
C ASN A 183 -4.69 18.09 -26.03
N PHE A 184 -3.93 17.00 -26.10
CA PHE A 184 -2.51 17.02 -25.72
C PHE A 184 -1.59 16.78 -26.93
N ASN A 185 -0.42 17.42 -26.92
CA ASN A 185 0.67 17.11 -27.84
C ASN A 185 1.74 16.35 -27.04
N LEU A 186 1.98 15.08 -27.39
CA LEU A 186 3.14 14.35 -26.90
C LEU A 186 4.33 14.68 -27.80
N ASN A 187 5.45 15.09 -27.20
CA ASN A 187 6.72 15.27 -27.90
C ASN A 187 7.71 14.22 -27.40
N ALA A 188 8.21 13.37 -28.30
CA ALA A 188 9.37 12.55 -27.97
C ALA A 188 10.63 13.42 -28.06
N VAL A 189 11.43 13.46 -27.00
CA VAL A 189 12.73 14.15 -26.97
C VAL A 189 13.82 13.11 -27.08
N PHE A 190 14.79 13.33 -27.98
CA PHE A 190 15.90 12.40 -28.12
C PHE A 190 16.86 12.51 -26.92
N VAL A 191 17.16 11.39 -26.27
CA VAL A 191 18.20 11.31 -25.23
C VAL A 191 19.57 11.71 -25.79
N ILE A 192 19.81 11.42 -27.07
CA ILE A 192 20.97 11.90 -27.84
C ILE A 192 20.44 12.62 -29.10
N PRO A 193 20.52 13.96 -29.15
CA PRO A 193 20.01 14.72 -30.29
C PRO A 193 20.71 14.32 -31.61
N PRO A 194 19.97 14.14 -32.71
CA PRO A 194 20.58 13.87 -34.01
C PRO A 194 21.42 15.07 -34.47
N THR A 195 22.52 14.80 -35.16
CA THR A 195 23.41 15.85 -35.71
C THR A 195 22.76 16.66 -36.84
N THR A 196 21.70 16.13 -37.44
CA THR A 196 20.86 16.81 -38.43
C THR A 196 19.39 16.41 -38.23
N GLY A 197 18.47 17.38 -38.22
CA GLY A 197 17.03 17.14 -38.09
C GLY A 197 16.41 17.74 -36.82
N ALA A 198 15.12 17.49 -36.60
CA ALA A 198 14.41 17.98 -35.43
C ALA A 198 14.81 17.20 -34.17
N VAL A 199 15.06 17.91 -33.06
CA VAL A 199 15.40 17.35 -31.74
C VAL A 199 14.19 16.88 -30.94
N SER A 200 13.00 17.03 -31.51
CA SER A 200 11.76 16.49 -30.98
C SER A 200 10.82 16.16 -32.14
N VAL A 201 10.07 15.07 -32.01
CA VAL A 201 9.07 14.68 -33.02
C VAL A 201 7.68 14.70 -32.37
N PRO A 202 6.68 15.38 -32.97
CA PRO A 202 5.31 15.34 -32.49
C PRO A 202 4.74 13.94 -32.71
N LEU A 203 4.19 13.35 -31.65
CA LEU A 203 3.53 12.05 -31.70
C LEU A 203 2.03 12.25 -31.89
N HIS A 204 1.47 11.66 -32.96
CA HIS A 204 0.03 11.57 -33.12
C HIS A 204 -0.48 10.33 -32.38
N VAL A 205 -1.05 10.54 -31.19
CA VAL A 205 -1.74 9.50 -30.45
C VAL A 205 -3.19 9.47 -30.90
N LYS A 206 -3.63 8.36 -31.52
CA LYS A 206 -5.04 8.18 -31.87
C LYS A 206 -5.71 7.31 -30.81
N ILE A 207 -6.57 7.93 -30.01
CA ILE A 207 -7.37 7.23 -29.01
C ILE A 207 -8.56 6.58 -29.72
N ILE A 208 -8.67 5.27 -29.62
CA ILE A 208 -9.79 4.46 -30.10
C ILE A 208 -10.59 4.03 -28.88
N ASN A 209 -11.76 4.63 -28.68
CA ASN A 209 -12.69 4.19 -27.64
C ASN A 209 -13.41 2.93 -28.13
N THR A 210 -13.22 1.80 -27.45
CA THR A 210 -14.01 0.59 -27.68
C THR A 210 -14.66 0.19 -26.37
N VAL A 211 -15.96 0.45 -26.28
CA VAL A 211 -16.85 0.17 -25.15
C VAL A 211 -16.57 1.05 -23.91
N THR A 212 -17.63 1.38 -23.19
CA THR A 212 -17.57 2.17 -21.95
C THR A 212 -16.58 1.53 -20.99
N LEU A 213 -15.54 2.29 -20.63
CA LEU A 213 -14.47 2.02 -19.65
C LEU A 213 -13.12 1.49 -20.18
N VAL A 214 -12.93 1.29 -21.49
CA VAL A 214 -11.59 0.93 -22.04
C VAL A 214 -11.24 1.78 -23.28
N SER A 215 -10.12 2.49 -23.19
CA SER A 215 -9.58 3.29 -24.30
C SER A 215 -8.27 2.67 -24.80
N TRP A 216 -8.17 2.40 -26.10
CA TRP A 216 -6.92 1.93 -26.70
C TRP A 216 -6.22 3.10 -27.38
N SER A 217 -4.91 3.20 -27.23
CA SER A 217 -4.12 4.19 -27.96
C SER A 217 -3.22 3.49 -28.96
N VAL A 218 -3.33 3.85 -30.24
CA VAL A 218 -2.40 3.39 -31.27
C VAL A 218 -1.42 4.51 -31.53
N LEU A 219 -0.16 4.29 -31.14
CA LEU A 219 0.95 5.17 -31.50
C LEU A 219 1.47 4.76 -32.89
N THR A 220 1.33 5.65 -33.88
CA THR A 220 1.90 5.44 -35.21
C THR A 220 3.03 6.43 -35.44
N VAL A 221 4.25 5.92 -35.57
CA VAL A 221 5.43 6.71 -35.95
C VAL A 221 5.79 6.32 -37.39
N ARG A 222 5.85 7.29 -38.31
CA ARG A 222 6.26 7.01 -39.70
C ARG A 222 7.79 6.84 -39.80
N PRO A 223 8.30 5.85 -40.57
CA PRO A 223 9.74 5.60 -40.76
C PRO A 223 10.53 6.82 -41.33
N PRO A 224 11.87 6.87 -41.13
CA PRO A 224 12.77 5.77 -41.50
C PRO A 224 13.47 4.97 -40.39
N HIS A 225 13.37 5.27 -39.08
CA HIS A 225 14.29 4.65 -38.09
C HIS A 225 13.70 4.16 -36.76
N PHE A 226 12.50 3.56 -36.71
CA PHE A 226 12.03 2.97 -35.43
C PHE A 226 11.27 1.65 -35.62
N GLN A 227 11.63 0.65 -34.81
CA GLN A 227 10.82 -0.51 -34.45
C GLN A 227 10.33 -0.26 -33.01
N VAL A 228 9.04 0.01 -32.84
CA VAL A 228 8.44 0.06 -31.50
C VAL A 228 7.99 -1.36 -31.16
N ARG A 229 8.61 -1.97 -30.15
CA ARG A 229 8.01 -3.09 -29.43
C ARG A 229 7.25 -2.50 -28.25
N GLU A 230 5.98 -2.89 -28.17
CA GLU A 230 5.04 -2.74 -27.06
C GLU A 230 3.95 -1.65 -27.19
N ILE A 231 2.72 -2.10 -26.91
CA ILE A 231 1.45 -1.39 -27.01
C ILE A 231 1.12 -0.87 -25.61
N ALA A 232 1.09 0.44 -25.40
CA ALA A 232 0.74 1.01 -24.10
C ALA A 232 -0.78 0.90 -23.85
N HIS A 233 -1.16 0.30 -22.71
CA HIS A 233 -2.54 0.23 -22.23
C HIS A 233 -2.89 1.50 -21.45
N LEU A 234 -3.94 2.21 -21.86
CA LEU A 234 -4.50 3.36 -21.12
C LEU A 234 -5.91 2.98 -20.64
N ALA A 235 -6.06 2.57 -19.39
CA ALA A 235 -7.38 2.26 -18.82
C ALA A 235 -7.80 3.30 -17.76
N SER A 236 -9.00 3.86 -17.94
CA SER A 236 -9.76 4.64 -16.94
C SER A 236 -10.62 3.69 -16.10
N ALA A 237 -10.91 3.89 -14.81
CA ALA A 237 -11.71 4.99 -14.27
C ALA A 237 -11.30 5.48 -12.86
N ASP A 238 -10.27 4.90 -12.27
CA ASP A 238 -9.59 5.40 -11.07
C ASP A 238 -8.10 5.15 -11.32
N CYS A 239 -7.26 6.20 -11.40
CA CYS A 239 -5.81 6.17 -11.66
C CYS A 239 -5.13 4.78 -11.49
N LYS A 240 -5.17 3.91 -12.51
CA LYS A 240 -4.61 2.54 -12.43
C LYS A 240 -3.91 2.09 -13.71
N ARG A 241 -3.20 2.99 -14.38
CA ARG A 241 -1.97 2.71 -15.17
C ARG A 241 -1.54 3.94 -15.96
N CYS A 242 -0.31 4.37 -15.73
CA CYS A 242 0.33 5.51 -16.35
C CYS A 242 1.32 5.10 -17.44
N VAL A 243 1.60 6.04 -18.34
CA VAL A 243 2.58 5.93 -19.43
C VAL A 243 3.97 6.25 -18.90
N HIS A 244 4.95 5.38 -19.14
CA HIS A 244 6.37 5.69 -18.95
C HIS A 244 6.91 6.32 -20.24
N LEU A 245 7.47 7.53 -20.15
CA LEU A 245 8.20 8.18 -21.25
C LEU A 245 9.62 7.63 -21.37
#